data_AF-A0AAU3W2K1-F1
#
_entry.id   AF-A0AAU3W2K1-F1
#
_cell.length_a   1.000
_cell.length_b   1.000
_cell.length_c   1.000
_cell.angle_alpha   90.00
_cell.angle_beta   90.00
_cell.angle_gamma   90.00
#
_symmetry.space_group_name_H-M   'P 1'
#
loop_
_entity.id
_entity.type
_entity.pdbx_description
1 polymer ?
#
loop_
_entity_poly.entity_id
_entity_poly.type
_entity_poly.pdbx_seq_one_letter_code
_entity_poly.pdbx_strand_id
1 'polypeptide(L)'
;MVLIPGSPAESKAYAVERHGDGSVTLTLNDLTPRPDDQRELTERLRANGIHVDIQNLDFTHQCKQPRGEAIPGNYNVSPAAGARGNASAPPHKPEQASSLTPLMDTWKITLHRGDTLAFENNLLHDSKHPGSVVRSVIFYAVKGAIKPCVPVERANPILEGVTTHSPDTGR
;
A
#
# COMPACT_ATOMS: atom_id res chain seq x y z
N MET A 1 -7.27 33.43 29.28
CA MET A 1 -7.88 32.10 29.10
C MET A 1 -7.33 31.56 27.78
N VAL A 2 -6.39 30.61 27.84
CA VAL A 2 -5.81 29.99 26.64
C VAL A 2 -6.62 28.73 26.37
N LEU A 3 -7.38 28.74 25.27
CA LEU A 3 -8.09 27.56 24.78
C LEU A 3 -7.04 26.61 24.22
N ILE A 4 -6.74 25.52 24.93
CA ILE A 4 -6.03 24.39 24.33
C ILE A 4 -7.06 23.72 23.40
N PRO A 5 -6.83 23.68 22.08
CA PRO A 5 -7.75 23.00 21.19
C PRO A 5 -7.80 21.53 21.58
N GLY A 6 -8.99 21.03 21.88
CA GLY A 6 -9.20 19.60 22.08
C GLY A 6 -8.71 18.83 20.86
N SER A 7 -8.02 17.71 21.11
CA SER A 7 -7.64 16.78 20.06
C SER A 7 -8.85 16.52 19.15
N PRO A 8 -8.72 16.66 17.82
CA PRO A 8 -9.78 16.29 16.89
C PRO A 8 -10.25 14.88 17.23
N ALA A 9 -11.56 14.63 17.15
CA ALA A 9 -12.13 13.32 17.36
C ALA A 9 -11.27 12.26 16.66
N GLU A 10 -10.86 11.24 17.41
CA GLU A 10 -10.07 10.14 16.86
C GLU A 10 -10.92 9.45 15.78
N SER A 11 -10.37 9.34 14.56
CA SER A 11 -11.06 8.62 13.50
C SER A 11 -11.10 7.15 13.87
N LYS A 12 -12.23 6.48 13.64
CA LYS A 12 -12.27 5.01 13.79
C LYS A 12 -11.33 4.32 12.80
N ALA A 13 -11.03 4.94 11.66
CA ALA A 13 -10.20 4.36 10.61
C ALA A 13 -8.70 4.48 10.89
N TYR A 14 -8.26 5.45 11.71
CA TYR A 14 -6.84 5.68 11.99
C TYR A 14 -6.59 6.49 13.26
N ALA A 15 -5.39 6.33 13.83
CA ALA A 15 -4.85 7.16 14.90
C ALA A 15 -3.49 7.78 14.49
N VAL A 16 -3.23 9.00 14.94
CA VAL A 16 -2.01 9.76 14.67
C VAL A 16 -1.45 10.27 15.99
N GLU A 17 -0.35 9.67 16.43
CA GLU A 17 0.37 10.04 17.65
C GLU A 17 1.61 10.87 17.27
N ARG A 18 1.76 12.07 17.85
CA ARG A 18 2.93 12.92 17.63
C ARG A 18 3.94 12.70 18.73
N HIS A 19 5.21 12.66 18.37
CA HIS A 19 6.33 12.51 19.30
C HIS A 19 7.10 13.83 19.48
N GLY A 20 7.82 13.95 20.59
CA GLY A 20 8.60 15.15 20.91
C GLY A 20 9.77 15.43 19.97
N ASP A 21 10.19 14.44 19.18
CA ASP A 21 11.24 14.55 18.16
C ASP A 21 10.71 14.99 16.78
N GLY A 22 9.40 15.24 16.66
CA GLY A 22 8.75 15.63 15.41
C GLY A 22 8.38 14.45 14.50
N SER A 23 8.62 13.21 14.93
CA SER A 23 8.08 12.03 14.26
C SER A 23 6.60 11.82 14.61
N VAL A 24 5.92 11.03 13.78
CA VAL A 24 4.53 10.64 13.97
C VAL A 24 4.41 9.13 13.88
N THR A 25 3.72 8.53 14.85
CA THR A 25 3.23 7.17 14.73
C THR A 25 1.81 7.17 14.16
N LEU A 26 1.65 6.55 13.01
CA LEU A 26 0.37 6.28 12.37
C LEU A 26 -0.07 4.85 12.67
N THR A 27 -1.32 4.69 13.09
CA THR A 27 -2.01 3.40 13.14
C THR A 27 -3.22 3.47 12.22
N LEU A 28 -3.32 2.60 11.22
CA LEU A 28 -4.53 2.35 10.43
C LEU A 28 -5.31 1.23 11.09
N ASN A 29 -6.57 1.48 11.44
CA ASN A 29 -7.49 0.48 11.98
C ASN A 29 -8.47 -0.06 10.92
N ASP A 30 -8.61 0.68 9.81
CA ASP A 30 -9.26 0.22 8.59
C ASP A 30 -8.18 0.16 7.51
N LEU A 31 -7.91 -1.03 6.97
CA LEU A 31 -6.92 -1.23 5.90
C LEU A 31 -7.46 -0.87 4.51
N THR A 32 -8.73 -0.52 4.42
CA THR A 32 -9.41 -0.02 3.22
C THR A 32 -10.04 1.35 3.45
N PRO A 33 -9.32 2.31 4.08
CA PRO A 33 -9.92 3.55 4.56
C PRO A 33 -10.60 4.29 3.41
N ARG A 34 -11.78 4.84 3.66
CA ARG A 34 -12.57 5.51 2.62
C ARG A 34 -11.85 6.76 2.10
N PRO A 35 -12.21 7.27 0.92
CA PRO A 35 -11.60 8.48 0.37
C PRO A 35 -11.65 9.69 1.32
N ASP A 36 -12.73 9.82 2.10
CA ASP A 36 -12.85 10.89 3.10
C ASP A 36 -11.89 10.72 4.27
N ASP A 37 -11.73 9.48 4.76
CA ASP A 37 -10.78 9.15 5.83
C ASP A 37 -9.33 9.37 5.35
N GLN A 38 -9.01 9.02 4.09
CA GLN A 38 -7.70 9.30 3.48
C GLN A 38 -7.40 10.80 3.35
N ARG A 39 -8.41 11.61 2.99
CA ARG A 39 -8.28 13.07 2.88
C ARG A 39 -8.05 13.71 4.25
N GLU A 40 -8.83 13.32 5.25
CA GLU A 40 -8.65 13.84 6.61
C GLU A 40 -7.28 13.44 7.18
N LEU A 41 -6.88 12.18 6.99
CA LEU A 41 -5.54 11.72 7.37
C LEU A 41 -4.44 12.51 6.64
N THR A 42 -4.65 12.85 5.37
CA THR A 42 -3.72 13.67 4.59
C THR A 42 -3.48 15.03 5.23
N GLU A 43 -4.52 15.72 5.66
CA GLU A 43 -4.41 17.02 6.33
C GLU A 43 -3.65 16.90 7.65
N ARG A 44 -3.97 15.89 8.46
CA ARG A 44 -3.30 15.64 9.74
C ARG A 44 -1.82 15.32 9.57
N LEU A 45 -1.45 14.49 8.59
CA LEU A 45 -0.06 14.12 8.32
C LEU A 45 0.74 15.31 7.75
N ARG A 46 0.16 16.08 6.82
CA ARG A 46 0.79 17.28 6.25
C ARG A 46 1.05 18.35 7.29
N ALA A 47 0.16 18.51 8.27
CA ALA A 47 0.38 19.40 9.41
C ALA A 47 1.60 19.02 10.27
N ASN A 48 2.09 17.78 10.17
CA ASN A 48 3.32 17.30 10.81
C ASN A 48 4.54 17.30 9.86
N GLY A 49 4.39 17.82 8.65
CA GLY A 49 5.45 17.82 7.64
C GLY A 49 5.70 16.44 7.02
N ILE A 50 4.72 15.54 7.10
CA ILE A 50 4.71 14.27 6.36
C ILE A 50 4.04 14.51 5.00
N HIS A 51 4.64 14.00 3.93
CA HIS A 51 4.03 14.03 2.61
C HIS A 51 2.99 12.91 2.48
N VAL A 52 1.96 13.16 1.68
CA VAL A 52 0.96 12.14 1.36
C VAL A 52 0.68 12.16 -0.13
N ASP A 53 0.80 10.99 -0.74
CA ASP A 53 0.55 10.71 -2.15
C ASP A 53 -0.67 9.79 -2.27
N ILE A 54 -1.69 10.22 -3.00
CA ILE A 54 -2.89 9.42 -3.25
C ILE A 54 -3.03 9.25 -4.75
N GLN A 55 -3.06 7.99 -5.20
CA GLN A 55 -3.29 7.62 -6.58
C GLN A 55 -4.62 6.89 -6.67
N ASN A 56 -5.43 7.26 -7.65
CA ASN A 56 -6.65 6.53 -8.01
C ASN A 56 -6.39 5.89 -9.36
N LEU A 57 -6.33 4.55 -9.37
CA LEU A 57 -6.00 3.73 -10.52
C LEU A 57 -7.24 2.95 -10.94
N ASP A 58 -7.38 2.77 -12.25
CA ASP A 58 -8.38 1.84 -12.79
C ASP A 58 -7.98 0.38 -12.50
N PHE A 59 -8.77 -0.55 -13.03
CA PHE A 59 -8.51 -1.98 -12.82
C PHE A 59 -7.39 -2.55 -13.70
N THR A 60 -6.93 -1.81 -14.72
CA THR A 60 -5.90 -2.28 -15.66
C THR A 60 -4.52 -1.75 -15.35
N HIS A 61 -4.38 -0.74 -14.48
CA HIS A 61 -3.09 -0.11 -14.20
C HIS A 61 -2.66 -0.25 -12.74
N GLN A 62 -1.34 -0.13 -12.55
CA GLN A 62 -0.70 0.07 -11.25
C GLN A 62 0.45 1.06 -11.40
N CYS A 63 0.92 1.64 -10.29
CA CYS A 63 2.12 2.46 -10.36
C CYS A 63 3.37 1.58 -10.49
N LYS A 64 4.29 1.98 -11.37
CA LYS A 64 5.61 1.34 -11.49
C LYS A 64 6.37 1.44 -10.17
N GLN A 65 6.76 0.28 -9.62
CA GLN A 65 7.56 0.18 -8.40
C GLN A 65 9.05 -0.06 -8.72
N PRO A 66 9.99 0.29 -7.81
CA PRO A 66 9.77 1.01 -6.57
C PRO A 66 9.64 2.53 -6.78
N ARG A 67 8.77 3.19 -6.01
CA ARG A 67 8.61 4.65 -6.03
C ARG A 67 9.45 5.39 -4.98
N GLY A 68 10.17 4.67 -4.13
CA GLY A 68 11.07 5.21 -3.11
C GLY A 68 11.72 4.11 -2.28
N GLU A 69 12.53 4.48 -1.30
CA GLU A 69 13.06 3.54 -0.31
C GLU A 69 11.99 3.25 0.74
N ALA A 70 11.51 2.01 0.83
CA ALA A 70 10.49 1.62 1.80
C ALA A 70 10.99 1.73 3.24
N ILE A 71 10.15 2.23 4.14
CA ILE A 71 10.44 2.21 5.59
C ILE A 71 10.18 0.78 6.13
N PRO A 72 11.11 0.16 6.88
CA PRO A 72 10.90 -1.17 7.48
C PRO A 72 9.61 -1.24 8.31
N GLY A 73 8.91 -2.38 8.27
CA GLY A 73 7.55 -2.53 8.85
C GLY A 73 6.41 -2.35 7.83
N ASN A 74 6.76 -2.19 6.55
CA ASN A 74 5.83 -2.16 5.42
C ASN A 74 5.37 -3.60 5.07
N TYR A 75 4.17 -4.01 5.49
CA TYR A 75 3.67 -5.37 5.24
C TYR A 75 2.51 -5.48 4.25
N ASN A 76 2.15 -4.40 3.54
CA ASN A 76 1.11 -4.45 2.51
C ASN A 76 1.67 -4.12 1.12
N VAL A 77 2.65 -4.90 0.68
CA VAL A 77 2.81 -5.15 -0.75
C VAL A 77 1.79 -6.22 -1.11
N SER A 78 0.58 -5.83 -1.53
CA SER A 78 -0.28 -6.80 -2.20
C SER A 78 0.35 -7.08 -3.57
N PRO A 79 0.77 -8.33 -3.85
CA PRO A 79 1.53 -8.65 -5.05
C PRO A 79 0.57 -8.68 -6.23
N ALA A 80 0.62 -7.68 -7.08
CA ALA A 80 0.15 -7.84 -8.45
C ALA A 80 1.39 -7.90 -9.36
N ALA A 81 1.65 -9.11 -9.85
CA ALA A 81 2.58 -9.51 -10.90
C ALA A 81 4.05 -9.83 -10.52
N GLY A 82 4.36 -11.13 -10.50
CA GLY A 82 5.60 -11.64 -11.09
C GLY A 82 6.92 -11.38 -10.35
N ALA A 83 7.14 -12.08 -9.22
CA ALA A 83 8.50 -12.37 -8.77
C ALA A 83 8.62 -13.82 -8.28
N ARG A 84 8.41 -14.79 -9.18
CA ARG A 84 9.26 -15.98 -9.17
C ARG A 84 10.57 -15.58 -9.85
N GLY A 85 11.41 -14.85 -9.11
CA GLY A 85 12.77 -14.52 -9.50
C GLY A 85 13.68 -15.00 -8.40
N ASN A 86 14.42 -16.07 -8.67
CA ASN A 86 15.44 -16.62 -7.79
C ASN A 86 16.46 -15.54 -7.43
N ALA A 87 16.33 -14.94 -6.24
CA ALA A 87 17.41 -14.20 -5.62
C ALA A 87 17.83 -14.98 -4.38
N SER A 88 18.88 -15.78 -4.54
CA SER A 88 19.58 -16.44 -3.45
C SER A 88 20.11 -15.39 -2.48
N ALA A 89 19.37 -15.12 -1.41
CA ALA A 89 19.92 -14.50 -0.20
C ALA A 89 20.51 -15.61 0.70
N PRO A 90 21.68 -15.40 1.33
CA PRO A 90 22.42 -16.44 2.04
C PRO A 90 21.69 -16.91 3.32
N PRO A 91 21.98 -18.13 3.79
CA PRO A 91 21.16 -18.80 4.78
C PRO A 91 21.57 -18.39 6.19
N HIS A 92 20.73 -17.66 6.90
CA HIS A 92 20.75 -17.68 8.37
C HIS A 92 19.36 -18.01 8.93
N LYS A 93 19.24 -19.33 9.16
CA LYS A 93 18.38 -20.10 10.07
C LYS A 93 16.84 -20.03 9.89
N PRO A 94 16.21 -21.16 9.54
CA PRO A 94 14.77 -21.30 9.51
C PRO A 94 14.27 -21.64 10.91
N GLU A 95 13.32 -20.87 11.44
CA GLU A 95 12.39 -21.41 12.44
C GLU A 95 10.98 -21.27 11.89
N GLN A 96 10.48 -22.44 11.51
CA GLN A 96 9.19 -22.69 10.93
C GLN A 96 8.11 -22.50 11.98
N ALA A 97 7.01 -21.86 11.60
CA ALA A 97 5.72 -22.51 11.75
C ALA A 97 4.73 -21.86 10.79
N SER A 98 4.19 -22.71 9.91
CA SER A 98 2.93 -22.46 9.23
C SER A 98 1.87 -22.12 10.28
N SER A 99 1.55 -20.84 10.39
CA SER A 99 0.41 -20.34 11.14
C SER A 99 -0.19 -19.28 10.24
N LEU A 100 -1.43 -19.53 9.82
CA LEU A 100 -2.32 -18.55 9.21
C LEU A 100 -2.05 -17.18 9.85
N THR A 101 -1.47 -16.25 9.10
CA THR A 101 -1.23 -14.88 9.60
C THR A 101 -2.55 -14.36 10.16
N PRO A 102 -2.58 -13.79 11.38
CA PRO A 102 -3.78 -13.11 11.82
C PRO A 102 -4.11 -12.07 10.75
N LEU A 103 -5.40 -11.93 10.41
CA LEU A 103 -5.90 -10.72 9.75
C LEU A 103 -5.19 -9.56 10.46
N MET A 104 -4.35 -8.80 9.74
CA MET A 104 -3.80 -7.61 10.36
C MET A 104 -4.99 -6.66 10.53
N ASP A 105 -5.62 -6.67 11.70
CA ASP A 105 -6.75 -5.77 11.99
C ASP A 105 -6.29 -4.31 12.00
N THR A 106 -4.99 -4.08 12.21
CA THR A 106 -4.38 -2.76 12.20
C THR A 106 -2.99 -2.78 11.57
N TRP A 107 -2.56 -1.65 11.00
CA TRP A 107 -1.19 -1.42 10.51
C TRP A 107 -0.57 -0.21 11.18
N LYS A 108 0.67 -0.33 11.67
CA LYS A 108 1.35 0.72 12.44
C LYS A 108 2.70 1.06 11.81
N ILE A 109 3.01 2.36 11.69
CA ILE A 109 4.28 2.86 11.15
C ILE A 109 4.68 4.16 11.85
N THR A 110 5.99 4.42 11.96
CA THR A 110 6.53 5.72 12.38
C THR A 110 7.11 6.46 11.18
N LEU A 111 6.69 7.70 10.99
CA LEU A 111 7.07 8.59 9.90
C LEU A 111 7.81 9.80 10.47
N HIS A 112 8.90 10.18 9.82
CA HIS A 112 9.64 11.39 10.15
C HIS A 112 9.27 12.51 9.18
N ARG A 113 9.49 13.75 9.59
CA ARG A 113 9.31 14.92 8.73
C ARG A 113 10.03 14.71 7.38
N GLY A 114 9.30 14.89 6.28
CA GLY A 114 9.79 14.67 4.92
C GLY A 114 9.51 13.28 4.36
N ASP A 115 9.14 12.29 5.18
CA ASP A 115 8.70 10.97 4.69
C ASP A 115 7.36 11.06 3.98
N THR A 116 7.05 10.07 3.15
CA THR A 116 5.79 10.00 2.40
C THR A 116 4.98 8.76 2.76
N LEU A 117 3.70 8.96 3.09
CA LEU A 117 2.70 7.90 3.07
C LEU A 117 2.01 7.88 1.70
N ALA A 118 1.98 6.72 1.05
CA ALA A 118 1.29 6.53 -0.22
C ALA A 118 0.02 5.69 -0.03
N PHE A 119 -1.06 6.09 -0.72
CA PHE A 119 -2.25 5.29 -0.95
C PHE A 119 -2.44 5.10 -2.47
N GLU A 120 -2.54 3.86 -2.91
CA GLU A 120 -2.93 3.48 -4.27
C GLU A 120 -4.31 2.81 -4.20
N ASN A 121 -5.34 3.59 -4.54
CA ASN A 121 -6.72 3.14 -4.63
C ASN A 121 -6.92 2.47 -5.99
N ASN A 122 -7.19 1.16 -5.98
CA ASN A 122 -7.40 0.36 -7.16
C ASN A 122 -8.84 -0.15 -7.21
N LEU A 123 -9.33 -0.39 -8.42
CA LEU A 123 -10.52 -1.20 -8.64
C LEU A 123 -10.07 -2.60 -9.03
N LEU A 124 -10.66 -3.64 -8.44
CA LEU A 124 -10.43 -5.03 -8.80
C LEU A 124 -11.76 -5.67 -9.18
N HIS A 125 -11.74 -6.68 -10.05
CA HIS A 125 -12.94 -7.48 -10.29
C HIS A 125 -13.36 -8.21 -9.02
N ASP A 126 -14.66 -8.22 -8.75
CA ASP A 126 -15.22 -9.02 -7.67
C ASP A 126 -15.29 -10.49 -8.11
N SER A 127 -14.42 -11.33 -7.56
CA SER A 127 -14.43 -12.78 -7.84
C SER A 127 -15.74 -13.45 -7.43
N LYS A 128 -16.53 -12.85 -6.52
CA LYS A 128 -17.82 -13.39 -6.06
C LYS A 128 -19.00 -12.90 -6.90
N HIS A 129 -18.86 -11.75 -7.57
CA HIS A 129 -19.93 -11.13 -8.35
C HIS A 129 -19.41 -10.72 -9.74
N PRO A 130 -19.51 -11.63 -10.75
CA PRO A 130 -19.07 -11.32 -12.10
C PRO A 130 -19.73 -10.05 -12.65
N GLY A 131 -18.92 -9.15 -13.21
CA GLY A 131 -19.37 -7.83 -13.68
C GLY A 131 -19.33 -6.72 -12.63
N SER A 132 -19.07 -7.05 -11.36
CA SER A 132 -18.86 -6.07 -10.29
C SER A 132 -17.38 -5.78 -10.07
N VAL A 133 -17.10 -4.61 -9.50
CA VAL A 133 -15.76 -4.21 -9.05
C VAL A 133 -15.78 -3.92 -7.56
N VAL A 134 -14.67 -4.24 -6.90
CA VAL A 134 -14.40 -3.92 -5.50
C VAL A 134 -13.22 -2.96 -5.41
N ARG A 135 -13.24 -2.10 -4.40
CA ARG A 135 -12.13 -1.21 -4.10
C ARG A 135 -11.06 -1.97 -3.32
N SER A 136 -9.82 -1.83 -3.76
CA SER A 136 -8.62 -2.28 -3.04
C SER A 136 -7.74 -1.08 -2.75
N VAL A 137 -7.14 -1.04 -1.56
CA VAL A 137 -6.20 0.01 -1.18
C VAL A 137 -4.86 -0.64 -0.90
N ILE A 138 -3.84 -0.23 -1.66
CA ILE A 138 -2.46 -0.51 -1.32
C ILE A 138 -1.95 0.73 -0.59
N PHE A 139 -1.29 0.54 0.54
CA PHE A 139 -0.69 1.64 1.30
C PHE A 139 0.71 1.26 1.75
N TYR A 140 1.61 2.24 1.71
CA TYR A 140 3.01 2.03 2.06
C TYR A 140 3.68 3.35 2.42
N ALA A 141 4.75 3.26 3.21
CA ALA A 141 5.57 4.41 3.56
C ALA A 141 6.94 4.35 2.88
N VAL A 142 7.44 5.49 2.41
CA VAL A 142 8.79 5.64 1.88
C VAL A 142 9.54 6.76 2.58
N LYS A 143 10.86 6.62 2.68
CA LYS A 143 11.73 7.69 3.16
C LYS A 143 11.74 8.85 2.17
N GLY A 144 11.63 10.06 2.69
CA GLY A 144 11.67 11.26 1.86
C GLY A 144 10.48 11.38 0.89
N ALA A 145 10.70 12.20 -0.16
CA ALA A 145 9.71 12.41 -1.21
C ALA A 145 9.55 11.17 -2.11
N ILE A 146 8.30 10.77 -2.36
CA ILE A 146 7.99 9.68 -3.30
C ILE A 146 8.14 10.14 -4.76
N LYS A 147 8.64 9.25 -5.63
CA LYS A 147 8.62 9.47 -7.08
C LYS A 147 7.17 9.50 -7.60
N PRO A 148 6.87 10.28 -8.66
CA PRO A 148 5.55 10.27 -9.27
C PRO A 148 5.10 8.87 -9.69
N CYS A 149 3.78 8.63 -9.67
CA CYS A 149 3.23 7.40 -10.23
C CYS A 149 3.39 7.44 -11.76
N VAL A 150 4.12 6.46 -12.29
CA VAL A 150 4.11 6.15 -13.72
C VAL A 150 3.20 4.95 -13.90
N PRO A 151 1.99 5.11 -14.46
CA PRO A 151 1.09 3.99 -14.68
C PRO A 151 1.72 2.96 -15.60
N VAL A 152 1.62 1.69 -15.23
CA VAL A 152 1.97 0.54 -16.05
C VAL A 152 0.79 -0.43 -16.02
N GLU A 153 0.60 -1.18 -17.11
CA GLU A 153 -0.41 -2.23 -17.12
C GLU A 153 -0.14 -3.22 -15.99
N ARG A 154 -1.19 -3.56 -15.26
CA ARG A 154 -1.19 -4.62 -14.26
C ARG A 154 -1.07 -5.93 -15.02
N ALA A 155 -0.05 -6.74 -14.75
CA ALA A 155 0.03 -8.03 -15.42
C ALA A 155 -1.21 -8.85 -15.03
N ASN A 156 -1.99 -9.22 -16.03
CA ASN A 156 -3.11 -10.12 -15.85
C ASN A 156 -2.53 -11.54 -15.73
N PRO A 157 -2.61 -12.20 -14.56
CA PRO A 157 -2.08 -13.56 -14.42
C PRO A 157 -2.75 -14.59 -15.34
N ILE A 158 -3.84 -14.22 -16.02
CA ILE A 158 -4.58 -15.11 -16.94
C ILE A 158 -3.98 -15.14 -18.36
N LEU A 159 -3.19 -14.14 -18.78
CA LEU A 159 -2.70 -14.06 -20.17
C LEU A 159 -1.25 -14.54 -20.38
N GLU A 160 -0.44 -14.66 -19.33
CA GLU A 160 0.93 -15.18 -19.45
C GLU A 160 1.00 -16.72 -19.58
N GLY A 161 -0.16 -17.40 -19.61
CA GLY A 161 -0.27 -18.85 -19.85
C GLY A 161 -0.64 -19.24 -21.29
N VAL A 162 -0.99 -18.30 -22.17
CA VAL A 162 -1.31 -18.59 -23.57
C VAL A 162 -0.11 -18.19 -24.43
N THR A 163 0.99 -18.94 -24.28
CA THR A 163 1.98 -18.99 -25.35
C THR A 163 1.30 -19.65 -26.54
N THR A 164 1.04 -18.86 -27.56
CA THR A 164 0.63 -19.29 -28.90
C THR A 164 1.55 -20.41 -29.40
N HIS A 165 1.11 -21.66 -29.31
CA HIS A 165 1.63 -22.71 -30.17
C HIS A 165 1.03 -22.45 -31.56
N SER A 166 1.82 -21.86 -32.45
CA SER A 166 1.50 -21.89 -33.88
C SER A 166 1.41 -23.36 -34.33
N PRO A 167 0.43 -23.72 -35.19
CA PRO A 167 0.44 -25.02 -35.83
C PRO A 167 1.50 -24.95 -36.94
N ASP A 168 2.66 -25.59 -36.73
CA ASP A 168 3.57 -25.83 -37.84
C ASP A 168 3.12 -27.08 -38.60
N THR A 169 2.71 -26.81 -39.83
CA THR A 169 2.35 -27.74 -40.89
C THR A 169 3.60 -28.37 -41.52
N GLY A 170 3.61 -29.70 -41.63
CA GLY A 170 4.50 -30.46 -42.53
C GLY A 170 5.85 -30.83 -41.89
N ARG A 171 6.38 -32.03 -42.08
CA ARG A 171 6.37 -32.90 -43.26
C ARG A 171 6.58 -34.36 -42.85
#